data_AF-A0AAD6Q4Q4-F1
#
_entry.id   AF-A0AAD6Q4Q4-F1
#
_cell.length_a   1.000
_cell.length_b   1.000
_cell.length_c   1.000
_cell.angle_alpha   90.00
_cell.angle_beta   90.00
_cell.angle_gamma   90.00
#
_symmetry.space_group_name_H-M   'P 1'
#
loop_
_entity.id
_entity.type
_entity.pdbx_description
1 polymer ?
#
loop_
_entity_poly.entity_id
_entity_poly.type
_entity_poly.pdbx_seq_one_letter_code
_entity_poly.pdbx_strand_id
1 'polypeptide(L)'
;MNLLRLKMCKTPASVMQRKCSIDPFCFDPEKLPQLKEKAMEDGVLAKCITFEALSAFVWRARCQALRMVADQQIKLLFAADGRSRFEPPIPDTLAMRFS
;
A
#
# COMPACT_ATOMS: atom_id res chain seq x y z
N MET A 1 -24.77 -14.05 -10.20
CA MET A 1 -24.73 -12.66 -9.71
C MET A 1 -23.29 -12.23 -9.52
N ASN A 2 -22.78 -11.55 -10.55
CA ASN A 2 -21.65 -10.59 -10.62
C ASN A 2 -20.34 -10.87 -9.88
N LEU A 3 -19.42 -11.52 -10.62
CA LEU A 3 -17.98 -11.34 -10.52
C LEU A 3 -17.62 -9.85 -10.64
N LEU A 4 -17.19 -9.23 -9.56
CA LEU A 4 -16.47 -7.95 -9.62
C LEU A 4 -15.04 -8.23 -10.08
N ARG A 5 -14.90 -8.32 -11.39
CA ARG A 5 -13.65 -8.21 -12.14
C ARG A 5 -12.95 -6.93 -11.67
N LEU A 6 -11.90 -7.08 -10.86
CA LEU A 6 -10.95 -6.02 -10.58
C LEU A 6 -10.55 -5.41 -11.94
N LYS A 7 -11.03 -4.21 -12.23
CA LYS A 7 -10.53 -3.39 -13.33
C LYS A 7 -9.13 -2.95 -12.91
N MET A 8 -8.16 -3.85 -12.99
CA MET A 8 -6.80 -3.47 -13.31
C MET A 8 -6.88 -2.59 -14.57
N CYS A 9 -6.21 -1.44 -14.54
CA CYS A 9 -6.14 -0.52 -15.67
C CYS A 9 -5.97 -1.31 -16.97
N LYS A 10 -6.89 -1.11 -17.92
CA LYS A 10 -6.69 -1.58 -19.29
C LYS A 10 -5.51 -0.81 -19.87
N THR A 11 -4.31 -1.37 -19.74
CA THR A 11 -3.15 -0.90 -20.50
C THR A 11 -3.32 -1.42 -21.93
N PRO A 12 -3.38 -0.57 -22.96
CA PRO A 12 -3.44 -1.04 -24.34
C PRO A 12 -2.22 -1.91 -24.67
N ALA A 13 -2.44 -2.89 -25.54
CA ALA A 13 -1.54 -3.97 -25.94
C ALA A 13 -0.37 -3.50 -26.81
N SER A 14 0.36 -2.49 -26.38
CA SER A 14 1.73 -2.19 -26.82
C SER A 14 2.63 -2.35 -25.61
N VAL A 15 2.78 -3.59 -25.14
CA VAL A 15 3.75 -3.93 -24.11
C VAL A 15 5.13 -3.74 -24.72
N MET A 16 5.69 -2.54 -24.52
CA MET A 16 7.13 -2.37 -24.44
C MET A 16 7.63 -3.48 -23.51
N GLN A 17 8.47 -4.39 -23.99
CA GLN A 17 9.18 -5.37 -23.18
C GLN A 17 10.10 -4.62 -22.20
N ARG A 18 9.50 -4.03 -21.18
CA ARG A 18 10.22 -3.44 -20.06
C ARG A 18 10.64 -4.63 -19.21
N LYS A 19 11.93 -4.95 -19.26
CA LYS A 19 12.61 -5.74 -18.23
C LYS A 19 12.25 -5.10 -16.88
N CYS A 20 11.39 -5.74 -16.10
CA CYS A 20 11.06 -5.31 -14.74
C CYS A 20 12.03 -6.05 -13.81
N SER A 21 13.06 -5.36 -13.33
CA SER A 21 13.87 -5.88 -12.24
C SER A 21 13.10 -5.75 -10.94
N ILE A 22 13.17 -6.78 -10.11
CA ILE A 22 12.64 -6.76 -8.74
C ILE A 22 13.86 -6.71 -7.85
N ASP A 23 14.11 -5.54 -7.29
CA ASP A 23 15.23 -5.32 -6.39
C ASP A 23 14.68 -5.05 -4.98
N PRO A 24 15.15 -5.78 -3.95
CA PRO A 24 14.70 -5.54 -2.59
C PRO A 24 15.21 -4.17 -2.12
N PHE A 25 14.30 -3.38 -1.54
CA PHE A 25 14.66 -2.12 -0.89
C PHE A 25 14.65 -2.32 0.63
N CYS A 26 15.82 -2.19 1.25
CA CYS A 26 15.97 -2.33 2.70
C CYS A 26 15.81 -0.97 3.39
N PHE A 27 14.94 -0.92 4.40
CA PHE A 27 14.86 0.21 5.33
C PHE A 27 15.63 -0.13 6.60
N ASP A 28 16.67 0.66 6.88
CA ASP A 28 17.41 0.52 8.14
C ASP A 28 16.52 0.89 9.33
N PRO A 29 16.62 0.18 10.46
CA PRO A 29 15.81 0.47 11.65
C PRO A 29 15.95 1.93 12.12
N GLU A 30 17.13 2.52 11.94
CA GLU A 30 17.45 3.90 12.31
C GLU A 30 16.73 4.94 11.43
N LYS A 31 16.37 4.57 10.20
CA LYS A 31 15.64 5.45 9.26
C LYS A 31 14.14 5.50 9.57
N LEU A 32 13.61 4.51 10.29
CA LEU A 32 12.18 4.45 10.61
C LEU A 32 11.73 5.55 11.57
N PRO A 33 12.44 5.85 12.68
CA PRO A 33 12.13 7.01 13.53
C PRO A 33 12.13 8.32 12.76
N GLN A 34 13.17 8.56 11.94
CA GLN A 34 13.28 9.78 11.12
C GLN A 34 12.12 9.92 10.14
N LEU A 35 11.69 8.80 9.54
CA LEU A 35 10.54 8.79 8.64
C LEU A 35 9.25 9.14 9.38
N LYS A 36 9.06 8.61 10.59
CA LYS A 36 7.89 8.92 11.43
C LYS A 36 7.88 10.38 11.86
N GLU A 37 9.02 10.92 12.25
CA GLU A 37 9.17 12.33 12.62
C GLU A 37 8.76 13.25 11.46
N LYS A 38 9.28 12.99 10.25
CA LYS A 38 8.88 13.71 9.03
C LYS A 38 7.40 13.56 8.69
N ALA A 39 6.80 12.42 8.99
CA ALA A 39 5.37 12.20 8.76
C ALA A 39 4.47 12.99 9.74
N MET A 40 5.02 13.47 10.86
CA MET A 40 4.28 14.22 11.90
C MET A 40 4.69 15.70 11.96
N GLU A 41 5.61 16.13 11.09
CA GLU A 41 6.20 17.49 11.10
C GLU A 41 5.16 18.60 10.88
N ASP A 42 4.10 18.32 10.13
CA ASP A 42 3.02 19.26 9.85
C ASP A 42 1.99 19.39 11.00
N GLY A 43 2.14 18.61 12.06
CA GLY A 43 1.25 18.60 13.22
C GLY A 43 -0.16 18.07 12.94
N VAL A 44 -0.44 17.56 11.74
CA VAL A 44 -1.75 17.00 11.37
C VAL A 44 -1.96 15.65 12.06
N LEU A 45 -0.90 14.87 12.23
CA LEU A 45 -0.91 13.56 12.86
C LEU A 45 -0.26 13.61 14.25
N ALA A 46 -1.03 13.25 15.28
CA ALA A 46 -0.50 13.12 16.65
C ALA A 46 0.39 11.88 16.86
N LYS A 47 0.20 10.84 16.04
CA LYS A 47 0.99 9.60 16.04
C LYS A 47 0.87 8.90 14.69
N CYS A 48 1.90 8.14 14.31
CA CYS A 48 1.86 7.26 13.15
C CYS A 48 2.53 5.90 13.45
N ILE A 49 1.95 4.82 12.94
CA ILE A 49 2.59 3.50 12.99
C ILE A 49 3.56 3.32 11.82
N THR A 50 4.50 2.38 11.96
CA THR A 50 5.53 2.15 10.94
C THR A 50 4.93 1.82 9.57
N PHE A 51 3.85 1.04 9.53
CA PHE A 51 3.16 0.68 8.30
C PHE A 51 2.58 1.90 7.57
N GLU A 52 1.98 2.85 8.29
CA GLU A 52 1.41 4.07 7.72
C GLU A 52 2.51 4.93 7.10
N ALA A 53 3.56 5.21 7.88
CA ALA A 53 4.68 6.05 7.44
C ALA A 53 5.39 5.45 6.21
N LEU A 54 5.68 4.14 6.23
CA LEU A 54 6.34 3.45 5.12
C LEU A 54 5.45 3.39 3.87
N SER A 55 4.18 3.02 4.04
CA SER A 55 3.26 2.90 2.90
C SER A 55 3.04 4.25 2.22
N ALA A 56 2.89 5.32 3.00
CA ALA A 56 2.79 6.68 2.47
C ALA A 56 4.07 7.11 1.74
N PHE A 57 5.24 6.79 2.29
CA PHE A 57 6.52 7.09 1.66
C PHE A 57 6.68 6.38 0.31
N VAL A 58 6.44 5.06 0.27
CA VAL A 58 6.51 4.26 -0.97
C VAL A 58 5.49 4.75 -1.98
N TRP A 59 4.28 5.10 -1.53
CA TRP A 59 3.24 5.66 -2.39
C TRP A 59 3.68 6.96 -3.04
N ARG A 60 4.23 7.90 -2.26
CA ARG A 60 4.75 9.18 -2.76
C ARG A 60 5.89 8.95 -3.75
N ALA A 61 6.86 8.11 -3.40
CA ALA A 61 7.99 7.77 -4.27
C ALA A 61 7.52 7.16 -5.60
N ARG A 62 6.53 6.26 -5.57
CA ARG A 62 5.93 5.67 -6.78
C ARG A 62 5.27 6.71 -7.66
N CYS A 63 4.47 7.61 -7.07
CA CYS A 63 3.78 8.66 -7.83
C CYS A 63 4.77 9.61 -8.50
N GLN A 64 5.85 9.97 -7.80
CA GLN A 64 6.93 10.81 -8.32
C GLN A 64 7.72 10.11 -9.43
N ALA A 65 8.11 8.85 -9.24
CA ALA A 65 8.88 8.08 -10.22
C ALA A 65 8.09 7.89 -11.54
N LEU A 66 6.78 7.71 -11.44
CA LEU A 66 5.89 7.57 -12.59
C LEU A 66 5.42 8.91 -13.17
N ARG A 67 5.83 10.04 -12.60
CA ARG A 67 5.42 11.40 -13.00
C ARG A 67 3.90 11.51 -13.17
N MET A 68 3.17 10.99 -12.17
CA MET A 68 1.71 10.98 -12.23
C MET A 68 1.14 12.39 -12.29
N VAL A 69 0.07 12.58 -13.07
CA VAL A 69 -0.66 13.84 -13.18
C VAL A 69 -1.42 14.10 -11.88
N ALA A 70 -1.44 15.34 -11.41
CA ALA A 70 -2.01 15.73 -10.11
C ALA A 70 -3.50 15.32 -9.95
N ASP A 71 -4.30 15.47 -11.01
CA ASP A 71 -5.74 15.19 -10.97
C ASP A 71 -6.08 13.73 -11.28
N GLN A 72 -5.08 12.89 -11.53
CA GLN A 72 -5.32 11.47 -11.79
C GLN A 72 -5.74 10.77 -10.50
N GLN A 73 -6.94 10.18 -10.51
CA GLN A 73 -7.38 9.36 -9.39
C GLN A 73 -6.53 8.10 -9.27
N ILE A 74 -5.97 7.89 -8.08
CA ILE A 74 -5.14 6.74 -7.74
C ILE A 74 -5.66 6.10 -6.46
N LYS A 75 -5.54 4.77 -6.37
CA LYS A 75 -6.02 3.99 -5.23
C LYS A 75 -4.85 3.18 -4.66
N LEU A 76 -4.63 3.33 -3.36
CA LEU A 76 -3.75 2.47 -2.58
C LEU A 76 -4.62 1.43 -1.86
N LEU A 77 -4.35 0.15 -2.10
CA LEU A 77 -5.08 -0.97 -1.51
C LEU A 77 -4.15 -1.71 -0.56
N PHE A 78 -4.64 -2.02 0.63
CA PHE A 78 -3.96 -2.84 1.62
C PHE A 78 -4.93 -3.90 2.15
N ALA A 79 -4.41 -5.09 2.41
CA ALA A 79 -5.12 -6.10 3.18
C ALA A 79 -4.96 -5.76 4.67
N ALA A 80 -6.06 -5.81 5.42
CA ALA A 80 -6.08 -5.59 6.86
C ALA A 80 -6.64 -6.84 7.55
N ASP A 81 -6.12 -7.15 8.74
CA ASP A 81 -6.69 -8.19 9.58
C ASP A 81 -8.05 -7.73 10.12
N GLY A 82 -9.11 -8.34 9.61
CA GLY A 82 -10.47 -8.05 9.99
C GLY A 82 -11.07 -9.04 10.98
N ARG A 83 -10.35 -10.09 11.42
CA ARG A 83 -10.92 -11.20 12.21
C ARG A 83 -11.65 -10.74 13.47
N SER A 84 -11.08 -9.76 14.16
CA SER A 84 -11.65 -9.16 15.38
C SER A 84 -12.88 -8.27 15.13
N ARG A 85 -13.17 -7.93 13.88
CA ARG A 85 -14.31 -7.08 13.49
C ARG A 85 -15.58 -7.87 13.17
N PHE A 86 -15.49 -9.20 13.15
CA PHE A 86 -16.65 -10.07 12.98
C PHE A 86 -17.38 -10.26 14.30
N GLU A 87 -18.68 -10.50 14.24
CA GLU A 87 -19.51 -10.77 15.42
C GLU A 87 -20.27 -12.10 15.20
N PRO A 88 -19.83 -13.22 15.81
CA PRO A 88 -18.72 -13.34 16.77
C PRO A 88 -17.32 -13.21 16.12
N PRO A 89 -16.29 -12.81 16.89
CA PRO A 89 -14.92 -12.70 16.37
C PRO A 89 -14.39 -14.01 15.80
N ILE A 90 -13.68 -13.95 14.68
CA ILE A 90 -13.08 -15.13 14.06
C ILE A 90 -11.86 -15.57 14.89
N PRO A 91 -11.77 -16.86 15.30
CA PRO A 91 -10.62 -17.36 16.06
C PRO A 91 -9.31 -17.29 15.27
N ASP A 92 -8.20 -17.04 15.96
CA ASP A 92 -6.88 -16.95 15.33
C ASP A 92 -6.41 -18.25 14.66
N THR A 93 -6.92 -19.39 15.13
CA THR A 93 -6.60 -20.72 14.63
C THR A 93 -7.28 -21.06 13.31
N LEU A 94 -8.27 -20.27 12.90
CA LEU A 94 -8.96 -20.49 11.64
C LEU A 94 -8.16 -19.87 10.48
N ALA A 95 -7.47 -20.71 9.73
CA ALA A 95 -6.92 -20.31 8.44
C ALA A 95 -8.09 -19.97 7.50
N MET A 96 -8.22 -18.70 7.13
CA MET A 96 -9.12 -18.29 6.05
C MET A 96 -8.62 -18.91 4.74
N ARG A 97 -9.22 -20.05 4.39
CA ARG A 97 -8.95 -20.77 3.14
C ARG A 97 -9.54 -19.92 2.01
N PHE A 98 -8.71 -19.10 1.38
CA PHE A 98 -9.08 -18.44 0.13
C PHE A 98 -9.31 -19.55 -0.91
N SER A 99 -10.60 -19.74 -1.27
CA SER A 99 -11.06 -20.71 -2.27
C SER A 99 -10.85 -20.18 -3.68
#